data_AF-A0A7Y0Z0E8-F1
#
_entry.id   AF-A0A7Y0Z0E8-F1
#
_cell.length_a   1.000
_cell.length_b   1.000
_cell.length_c   1.000
_cell.angle_alpha   90.00
_cell.angle_beta   90.00
_cell.angle_gamma   90.00
#
_symmetry.space_group_name_H-M   'P 1'
#
loop_
_entity.id
_entity.type
_entity.pdbx_description
1 polymer ?
#
loop_
_entity_poly.entity_id
_entity_poly.type
_entity_poly.pdbx_seq_one_letter_code
_entity_poly.pdbx_strand_id
1 'polypeptide(L)'
;MGNISTEHRPGGARFAFDPVIESRRVQDPPAGAARGWAGSSPMPGTQASGAPSISFSPVNSGVSRQAFSYDSFASSDSLPTNDFSSFGGGDSVRAGLKAGKDTGDVFAGFFQGRNGNCATVSAIKAMMERYGKKETDLFKDVKETQNGYHITLKDGSEVNLTRQEMEAAERHAGFKGNDPVMKKTAVLAYATSAKKAQEANHENSKYDFSKALDSLGNGEHTKDAFIRLGMKDHIRQGTVSDLQNGRLGIIEKDVAGPGTAHSMVVVGGVEDHWGSKGGRVQRGTMTGNGVVFKENVILLT
;
A
#
# COMPACT_ATOMS: atom_id res chain seq x y z
N MET A 1 0.61 -65.12 -41.67
CA MET A 1 0.09 -64.22 -40.63
C MET A 1 -0.36 -62.94 -41.31
N GLY A 2 -1.66 -62.82 -41.56
CA GLY A 2 -2.27 -61.61 -42.12
C GLY A 2 -3.59 -61.40 -41.40
N ASN A 3 -3.80 -60.19 -40.88
CA ASN A 3 -5.08 -59.75 -40.34
C ASN A 3 -5.40 -58.38 -40.94
N ILE A 4 -6.67 -58.24 -41.30
CA ILE A 4 -7.35 -57.09 -41.90
C ILE A 4 -8.25 -56.47 -40.80
N SER A 5 -8.78 -55.26 -41.07
CA SER A 5 -9.96 -54.58 -40.47
C SER A 5 -9.71 -53.60 -39.32
N THR A 6 -10.41 -52.48 -39.17
CA THR A 6 -11.13 -51.51 -40.04
C THR A 6 -11.46 -50.29 -39.13
N GLU A 7 -11.56 -49.11 -39.75
CA GLU A 7 -12.31 -47.88 -39.38
C GLU A 7 -12.75 -47.55 -37.93
N HIS A 8 -12.42 -46.32 -37.49
CA HIS A 8 -13.44 -45.34 -37.04
C HIS A 8 -12.91 -43.88 -37.08
N ARG A 9 -13.69 -42.99 -37.70
CA ARG A 9 -13.69 -41.51 -37.60
C ARG A 9 -14.98 -41.12 -36.84
N PRO A 10 -15.32 -39.83 -36.59
CA PRO A 10 -14.57 -38.63 -36.23
C PRO A 10 -15.19 -37.92 -34.98
N GLY A 11 -14.69 -36.76 -34.54
CA GLY A 11 -15.42 -35.95 -33.56
C GLY A 11 -14.74 -34.64 -33.16
N GLY A 12 -15.17 -33.53 -33.75
CA GLY A 12 -14.94 -32.18 -33.22
C GLY A 12 -16.21 -31.59 -32.61
N ALA A 13 -16.07 -30.72 -31.62
CA ALA A 13 -16.98 -29.61 -31.26
C ALA A 13 -16.23 -28.76 -30.18
N ARG A 14 -16.10 -27.43 -30.19
CA ARG A 14 -17.01 -26.28 -30.39
C ARG A 14 -17.99 -26.01 -29.23
N PHE A 15 -17.82 -24.82 -28.63
CA PHE A 15 -18.74 -24.01 -27.78
C PHE A 15 -19.10 -24.61 -26.40
N ALA A 16 -19.46 -23.87 -25.34
CA ALA A 16 -20.04 -22.55 -25.21
C ALA A 16 -19.83 -21.96 -23.79
N PHE A 17 -19.98 -20.63 -23.68
CA PHE A 17 -20.48 -19.92 -22.49
C PHE A 17 -21.83 -20.51 -22.06
N ASP A 18 -22.16 -20.52 -20.76
CA ASP A 18 -23.06 -19.56 -20.08
C ASP A 18 -23.54 -20.08 -18.68
N PRO A 19 -24.35 -19.35 -17.87
CA PRO A 19 -24.09 -19.13 -16.44
C PRO A 19 -25.12 -19.82 -15.52
N VAL A 20 -24.86 -19.84 -14.20
CA VAL A 20 -25.93 -20.01 -13.20
C VAL A 20 -25.73 -19.04 -12.04
N ILE A 21 -26.59 -18.02 -12.05
CA ILE A 21 -27.05 -17.28 -10.87
C ILE A 21 -28.13 -18.15 -10.23
N GLU A 22 -27.97 -18.52 -8.96
CA GLU A 22 -29.08 -19.05 -8.16
C GLU A 22 -29.24 -18.21 -6.89
N SER A 23 -30.34 -17.48 -6.87
CA SER A 23 -30.81 -16.61 -5.81
C SER A 23 -31.28 -17.46 -4.62
N ARG A 24 -30.61 -17.37 -3.46
CA ARG A 24 -31.18 -17.90 -2.22
C ARG A 24 -32.35 -17.03 -1.76
N ARG A 25 -33.55 -17.57 -1.88
CA ARG A 25 -34.75 -17.14 -1.14
C ARG A 25 -34.48 -17.25 0.36
N VAL A 26 -34.75 -16.16 1.06
CA VAL A 26 -34.96 -16.13 2.51
C VAL A 26 -36.31 -16.76 2.79
N GLN A 27 -36.35 -17.71 3.74
CA GLN A 27 -37.57 -18.28 4.30
C GLN A 27 -38.12 -17.34 5.38
N ASP A 28 -39.40 -16.98 5.27
CA ASP A 28 -40.16 -16.29 6.31
C ASP A 28 -40.41 -17.21 7.52
N PRO A 29 -40.29 -16.72 8.77
CA PRO A 29 -40.94 -17.33 9.92
C PRO A 29 -42.35 -16.72 10.16
N PRO A 30 -43.30 -17.49 10.71
CA PRO A 30 -44.70 -17.09 10.83
C PRO A 30 -44.95 -16.09 11.96
N ALA A 31 -45.98 -15.26 11.74
CA ALA A 31 -46.48 -14.22 12.63
C ALA A 31 -47.33 -14.78 13.79
N GLY A 32 -47.24 -14.11 14.95
CA GLY A 32 -48.17 -14.28 16.06
C GLY A 32 -47.93 -13.29 17.21
N ALA A 33 -48.61 -12.13 17.14
CA ALA A 33 -49.20 -11.27 18.20
C ALA A 33 -48.43 -11.00 19.53
N ALA A 34 -48.47 -9.84 20.20
CA ALA A 34 -48.97 -8.48 19.98
C ALA A 34 -48.59 -7.62 21.22
N ARG A 35 -48.64 -6.27 21.06
CA ARG A 35 -48.90 -5.18 22.04
C ARG A 35 -47.73 -4.39 22.68
N GLY A 36 -47.82 -3.05 22.53
CA GLY A 36 -47.27 -2.01 23.43
C GLY A 36 -46.46 -0.89 22.74
N TRP A 37 -47.06 0.05 21.99
CA TRP A 37 -47.27 1.48 22.35
C TRP A 37 -46.09 2.26 22.99
N ALA A 38 -45.43 3.16 22.23
CA ALA A 38 -45.63 4.63 22.23
C ALA A 38 -44.33 5.48 22.12
N GLY A 39 -44.35 6.46 21.19
CA GLY A 39 -43.58 7.72 21.16
C GLY A 39 -42.12 7.64 20.67
N SER A 40 -41.56 8.52 19.85
CA SER A 40 -41.99 9.77 19.21
C SER A 40 -40.98 10.09 18.10
N SER A 41 -41.43 10.60 16.94
CA SER A 41 -40.54 11.18 15.91
C SER A 41 -40.01 12.56 16.35
N PRO A 42 -38.84 12.98 15.82
CA PRO A 42 -38.87 14.01 14.79
C PRO A 42 -37.92 13.75 13.60
N MET A 43 -38.27 14.31 12.44
CA MET A 43 -37.45 14.40 11.21
C MET A 43 -36.60 15.70 11.21
N PRO A 44 -35.88 16.06 10.13
CA PRO A 44 -34.73 15.39 9.51
C PRO A 44 -33.53 16.36 9.35
N GLY A 45 -32.29 15.87 9.30
CA GLY A 45 -31.16 16.73 8.97
C GLY A 45 -29.81 16.03 8.92
N THR A 46 -29.19 16.09 7.74
CA THR A 46 -27.77 15.84 7.46
C THR A 46 -27.34 14.37 7.41
N GLN A 47 -27.36 13.82 6.18
CA GLN A 47 -26.61 12.62 5.81
C GLN A 47 -25.12 12.87 6.04
N ALA A 48 -24.57 12.23 7.08
CA ALA A 48 -23.15 11.94 7.13
C ALA A 48 -22.90 10.73 6.23
N SER A 49 -22.21 10.95 5.11
CA SER A 49 -21.67 9.88 4.26
C SER A 49 -20.72 9.02 5.10
N GLY A 50 -21.22 7.86 5.54
CA GLY A 50 -20.47 6.89 6.32
C GLY A 50 -19.28 6.35 5.54
N ALA A 51 -18.12 6.26 6.21
CA ALA A 51 -16.98 5.52 5.71
C ALA A 51 -17.40 4.06 5.43
N PRO A 52 -16.89 3.42 4.35
CA PRO A 52 -17.22 2.04 4.05
C PRO A 52 -16.77 1.12 5.19
N SER A 53 -17.67 0.24 5.64
CA SER A 53 -17.36 -0.82 6.59
C SER A 53 -16.44 -1.84 5.94
N ILE A 54 -15.19 -1.91 6.41
CA ILE A 54 -14.21 -2.90 5.98
C ILE A 54 -14.10 -3.98 7.06
N SER A 55 -14.33 -5.24 6.69
CA SER A 55 -14.24 -6.39 7.58
C SER A 55 -12.78 -6.81 7.76
N PHE A 56 -12.31 -6.87 9.01
CA PHE A 56 -10.96 -7.34 9.35
C PHE A 56 -10.99 -8.85 9.59
N SER A 57 -10.25 -9.61 8.77
CA SER A 57 -9.93 -11.00 9.09
C SER A 57 -8.55 -11.05 9.75
N PRO A 58 -8.38 -11.72 10.90
CA PRO A 58 -7.08 -11.84 11.55
C PRO A 58 -6.10 -12.60 10.65
N VAL A 59 -4.91 -12.01 10.43
CA VAL A 59 -3.84 -12.64 9.66
C VAL A 59 -3.22 -13.76 10.50
N ASN A 60 -3.44 -15.01 10.11
CA ASN A 60 -2.79 -16.17 10.69
C ASN A 60 -1.48 -16.44 9.95
N SER A 61 -0.36 -15.83 10.37
CA SER A 61 0.95 -16.08 9.75
C SER A 61 1.73 -17.13 10.54
N GLY A 62 1.49 -18.40 10.20
CA GLY A 62 2.17 -19.59 10.75
C GLY A 62 3.38 -20.06 9.95
N VAL A 63 4.17 -19.16 9.34
CA VAL A 63 5.41 -19.53 8.65
C VAL A 63 6.55 -18.61 9.09
N SER A 64 7.65 -19.21 9.54
CA SER A 64 8.87 -18.53 9.96
C SER A 64 9.35 -17.55 8.90
N ARG A 65 9.22 -16.24 9.19
CA ARG A 65 9.61 -15.13 8.31
C ARG A 65 11.14 -15.01 8.32
N GLN A 66 11.78 -15.11 7.15
CA GLN A 66 13.16 -14.66 6.99
C GLN A 66 13.16 -13.12 6.96
N ALA A 67 13.25 -12.51 8.14
CA ALA A 67 13.53 -11.09 8.28
C ALA A 67 14.95 -10.81 7.75
N PHE A 68 15.11 -9.73 6.98
CA PHE A 68 16.45 -9.20 6.73
C PHE A 68 17.08 -8.82 8.08
N SER A 69 18.20 -9.45 8.42
CA SER A 69 18.90 -9.34 9.70
C SER A 69 19.17 -7.88 10.10
N TYR A 70 19.01 -7.59 11.39
CA TYR A 70 18.91 -6.26 12.00
C TYR A 70 20.27 -5.67 12.46
N ASP A 71 21.39 -6.38 12.29
CA ASP A 71 22.54 -6.21 13.21
C ASP A 71 23.69 -5.28 12.77
N SER A 72 23.55 -4.48 11.70
CA SER A 72 24.72 -3.74 11.19
C SER A 72 24.43 -2.29 10.79
N PHE A 73 24.06 -1.42 11.74
CA PHE A 73 24.14 0.05 11.53
C PHE A 73 24.07 0.83 12.85
N ALA A 74 24.86 0.43 13.85
CA ALA A 74 25.28 1.36 14.89
C ALA A 74 26.64 1.93 14.49
N SER A 75 26.65 3.21 14.10
CA SER A 75 27.78 4.16 14.04
C SER A 75 27.94 4.83 12.66
N SER A 76 27.43 6.05 12.54
CA SER A 76 28.26 7.20 12.17
C SER A 76 27.44 8.49 12.30
N ASP A 77 28.05 9.45 12.98
CA ASP A 77 27.49 10.72 13.39
C ASP A 77 27.51 11.78 12.29
N SER A 78 26.63 12.77 12.53
CA SER A 78 26.75 14.21 12.24
C SER A 78 26.62 14.71 10.79
N LEU A 79 25.53 15.46 10.55
CA LEU A 79 25.44 16.59 9.60
C LEU A 79 24.21 17.49 9.97
N PRO A 80 24.16 18.75 9.50
CA PRO A 80 24.07 19.91 10.37
C PRO A 80 22.65 20.40 10.65
N THR A 81 22.51 21.09 11.79
CA THR A 81 21.33 21.81 12.23
C THR A 81 21.17 23.11 11.43
N ASN A 82 20.09 23.25 10.66
CA ASN A 82 19.64 24.56 10.19
C ASN A 82 18.46 25.01 11.05
N ASP A 83 18.75 26.04 11.82
CA ASP A 83 17.89 26.76 12.74
C ASP A 83 16.76 27.48 11.97
N PHE A 84 15.55 27.37 12.49
CA PHE A 84 14.34 28.00 11.95
C PHE A 84 13.89 29.05 12.95
N SER A 85 14.26 30.31 12.70
CA SER A 85 13.68 31.43 13.44
C SER A 85 13.46 32.66 12.55
N SER A 86 12.26 33.23 12.73
CA SER A 86 11.70 34.46 12.16
C SER A 86 11.14 34.32 10.73
N PHE A 87 9.90 34.68 10.39
CA PHE A 87 8.97 35.76 10.79
C PHE A 87 7.52 35.22 10.67
N GLY A 88 6.47 35.66 11.38
CA GLY A 88 6.10 37.02 11.72
C GLY A 88 5.15 37.64 10.68
N GLY A 89 3.86 37.22 10.68
CA GLY A 89 2.71 38.03 10.22
C GLY A 89 2.32 38.08 8.72
N GLY A 90 1.06 37.69 8.44
CA GLY A 90 0.15 38.45 7.58
C GLY A 90 0.20 38.29 6.05
N ASP A 91 -0.74 37.49 5.54
CA ASP A 91 -1.44 37.53 4.24
C ASP A 91 -0.70 37.58 2.89
N SER A 92 -1.02 36.54 2.09
CA SER A 92 -1.38 36.59 0.67
C SER A 92 -0.41 37.24 -0.32
N VAL A 93 0.60 36.49 -0.81
CA VAL A 93 0.76 36.06 -2.23
C VAL A 93 1.95 35.08 -2.27
N ARG A 94 1.75 33.80 -2.63
CA ARG A 94 2.88 32.87 -2.84
C ARG A 94 3.52 33.14 -4.20
N ALA A 95 4.42 34.12 -4.24
CA ALA A 95 5.37 34.30 -5.32
C ALA A 95 6.79 34.10 -4.76
N GLY A 96 7.49 33.07 -5.26
CA GLY A 96 8.95 33.01 -5.20
C GLY A 96 9.62 32.03 -4.22
N LEU A 97 9.00 30.90 -3.85
CA LEU A 97 9.81 29.70 -3.54
C LEU A 97 10.26 29.12 -4.88
N LYS A 98 11.51 28.66 -5.01
CA LYS A 98 11.89 27.74 -6.09
C LYS A 98 10.81 26.65 -6.13
N ALA A 99 10.02 26.58 -7.19
CA ALA A 99 8.84 25.74 -7.22
C ALA A 99 9.24 24.30 -6.87
N GLY A 100 8.82 23.83 -5.70
CA GLY A 100 8.97 22.42 -5.34
C GLY A 100 8.32 21.56 -6.42
N LYS A 101 8.82 20.34 -6.60
CA LYS A 101 8.18 19.39 -7.53
C LYS A 101 6.73 19.17 -7.08
N ASP A 102 5.82 19.04 -8.03
CA ASP A 102 4.41 18.78 -7.75
C ASP A 102 4.26 17.40 -7.10
N THR A 103 3.78 17.38 -5.85
CA THR A 103 3.57 16.16 -5.06
C THR A 103 2.14 15.62 -5.19
N GLY A 104 1.22 16.40 -5.77
CA GLY A 104 -0.20 16.06 -5.85
C GLY A 104 -0.90 15.99 -4.49
N ASP A 105 -2.06 15.34 -4.45
CA ASP A 105 -2.73 15.00 -3.20
C ASP A 105 -2.23 13.63 -2.72
N VAL A 106 -1.27 13.61 -1.81
CA VAL A 106 -0.67 12.37 -1.28
C VAL A 106 -1.67 11.48 -0.54
N PHE A 107 -2.77 12.03 -0.06
CA PHE A 107 -3.82 11.26 0.61
C PHE A 107 -4.75 10.64 -0.43
N ALA A 108 -5.42 11.46 -1.25
CA ALA A 108 -6.50 11.01 -2.13
C ALA A 108 -6.10 10.74 -3.59
N GLY A 109 -4.90 11.17 -4.01
CA GLY A 109 -4.43 11.06 -5.39
C GLY A 109 -4.30 9.62 -5.86
N PHE A 110 -3.78 8.75 -4.99
CA PHE A 110 -3.94 7.29 -5.09
C PHE A 110 -4.03 6.64 -3.72
N PHE A 111 -4.69 5.49 -3.63
CA PHE A 111 -4.73 4.69 -2.41
C PHE A 111 -5.02 3.21 -2.70
N GLN A 112 -4.83 2.37 -1.68
CA GLN A 112 -5.00 0.93 -1.79
C GLN A 112 -6.41 0.54 -2.28
N GLY A 113 -6.50 -0.40 -3.22
CA GLY A 113 -7.76 -1.04 -3.59
C GLY A 113 -7.99 -2.38 -2.89
N ARG A 114 -6.91 -3.09 -2.54
CA ARG A 114 -6.89 -4.40 -1.90
C ARG A 114 -6.29 -4.31 -0.49
N ASN A 115 -6.72 -5.17 0.43
CA ASN A 115 -6.13 -5.26 1.77
C ASN A 115 -4.71 -5.86 1.70
N GLY A 116 -3.80 -5.35 2.54
CA GLY A 116 -2.49 -5.98 2.81
C GLY A 116 -1.27 -5.26 2.26
N ASN A 117 -1.38 -4.48 1.18
CA ASN A 117 -0.24 -3.76 0.57
C ASN A 117 0.09 -2.40 1.23
N CYS A 118 -0.45 -2.15 2.43
CA CYS A 118 -0.40 -0.84 3.08
C CYS A 118 1.02 -0.31 3.35
N ALA A 119 1.98 -1.18 3.67
CA ALA A 119 3.38 -0.78 3.87
C ALA A 119 4.00 -0.21 2.59
N THR A 120 3.90 -0.94 1.47
CA THR A 120 4.38 -0.46 0.17
C THR A 120 3.62 0.80 -0.29
N VAL A 121 2.29 0.88 -0.12
CA VAL A 121 1.53 2.09 -0.47
C VAL A 121 2.01 3.30 0.32
N SER A 122 2.17 3.16 1.63
CA SER A 122 2.64 4.24 2.50
C SER A 122 4.07 4.69 2.15
N ALA A 123 4.94 3.75 1.76
CA ALA A 123 6.30 4.08 1.28
C ALA A 123 6.28 4.88 -0.02
N ILE A 124 5.46 4.47 -0.99
CA ILE A 124 5.28 5.21 -2.26
C ILE A 124 4.74 6.62 -1.98
N LYS A 125 3.73 6.76 -1.12
CA LYS A 125 3.18 8.07 -0.73
C LYS A 125 4.23 8.96 -0.07
N ALA A 126 5.03 8.42 0.85
CA ALA A 126 6.11 9.17 1.49
C ALA A 126 7.16 9.62 0.45
N MET A 127 7.51 8.77 -0.51
CA MET A 127 8.43 9.15 -1.59
C MET A 127 7.83 10.23 -2.50
N MET A 128 6.53 10.17 -2.82
CA MET A 128 5.85 11.20 -3.61
C MET A 128 5.82 12.55 -2.91
N GLU A 129 5.52 12.56 -1.61
CA GLU A 129 5.54 13.79 -0.81
C GLU A 129 6.94 14.43 -0.78
N ARG A 130 7.98 13.60 -0.68
CA ARG A 130 9.36 14.11 -0.60
C ARG A 130 9.92 14.55 -1.93
N TYR A 131 9.68 13.77 -2.99
CA TYR A 131 10.41 13.92 -4.24
C TYR A 131 9.56 14.43 -5.38
N GLY A 132 8.23 14.34 -5.33
CA GLY A 132 7.32 14.66 -6.43
C GLY A 132 6.60 13.42 -6.97
N LYS A 133 5.55 13.63 -7.76
CA LYS A 133 4.61 12.56 -8.14
C LYS A 133 4.95 11.78 -9.41
N LYS A 134 5.98 12.17 -10.16
CA LYS A 134 6.38 11.50 -11.42
C LYS A 134 7.37 10.36 -11.16
N GLU A 135 7.47 9.42 -12.09
CA GLU A 135 8.39 8.28 -11.98
C GLU A 135 9.85 8.73 -11.86
N THR A 136 10.23 9.76 -12.62
CA THR A 136 11.57 10.39 -12.59
C THR A 136 11.82 11.25 -11.35
N ASP A 137 10.79 11.49 -10.53
CA ASP A 137 10.94 12.11 -9.22
C ASP A 137 11.30 11.06 -8.16
N LEU A 138 10.62 9.91 -8.18
CA LEU A 138 10.82 8.81 -7.25
C LEU A 138 12.15 8.09 -7.47
N PHE A 139 12.48 7.78 -8.72
CA PHE A 139 13.67 6.98 -9.06
C PHE A 139 14.79 7.87 -9.58
N LYS A 140 16.01 7.31 -9.64
CA LYS A 140 17.17 8.02 -10.20
C LYS A 140 17.05 8.12 -11.73
N ASP A 141 16.57 7.05 -12.36
CA ASP A 141 16.31 7.00 -13.79
C ASP A 141 15.21 5.98 -14.10
N VAL A 142 14.41 6.26 -15.13
CA VAL A 142 13.36 5.36 -15.63
C VAL A 142 13.38 5.42 -17.15
N LYS A 143 13.80 4.32 -17.77
CA LYS A 143 13.89 4.18 -19.23
C LYS A 143 12.87 3.15 -19.70
N GLU A 144 11.98 3.57 -20.59
CA GLU A 144 11.19 2.62 -21.35
C GLU A 144 12.09 1.89 -22.36
N THR A 145 11.87 0.59 -22.50
CA THR A 145 12.57 -0.30 -23.41
C THR A 145 11.55 -0.98 -24.33
N GLN A 146 12.01 -1.69 -25.35
CA GLN A 146 11.12 -2.46 -26.22
C GLN A 146 10.28 -3.49 -25.45
N ASN A 147 10.80 -4.02 -24.33
CA ASN A 147 10.20 -5.12 -23.59
C ASN A 147 9.53 -4.69 -22.27
N GLY A 148 9.63 -3.41 -21.88
CA GLY A 148 9.12 -2.90 -20.61
C GLY A 148 9.93 -1.72 -20.10
N TYR A 149 10.47 -1.79 -18.87
CA TYR A 149 11.16 -0.68 -18.21
C TYR A 149 12.48 -1.12 -17.59
N HIS A 150 13.48 -0.26 -17.68
CA HIS A 150 14.72 -0.33 -16.92
C HIS A 150 14.76 0.84 -15.94
N ILE A 151 14.90 0.55 -14.65
CA ILE A 151 14.79 1.51 -13.57
C ILE A 151 16.07 1.48 -12.75
N THR A 152 16.65 2.65 -12.49
CA THR A 152 17.73 2.82 -11.53
C THR A 152 17.18 3.49 -10.27
N LEU A 153 17.33 2.84 -9.13
CA LEU A 153 16.85 3.35 -7.84
C LEU A 153 17.82 4.36 -7.22
N LYS A 154 17.37 5.05 -6.16
CA LYS A 154 18.20 6.08 -5.49
C LYS A 154 19.43 5.48 -4.79
N ASP A 155 19.32 4.24 -4.30
CA ASP A 155 20.44 3.48 -3.72
C ASP A 155 21.42 2.87 -4.76
N GLY A 156 21.21 3.16 -6.04
CA GLY A 156 22.04 2.71 -7.15
C GLY A 156 21.73 1.30 -7.65
N SER A 157 20.82 0.54 -7.02
CA SER A 157 20.39 -0.75 -7.56
C SER A 157 19.48 -0.58 -8.77
N GLU A 158 19.42 -1.61 -9.61
CA GLU A 158 18.68 -1.59 -10.87
C GLU A 158 17.58 -2.65 -10.89
N VAL A 159 16.51 -2.37 -11.62
CA VAL A 159 15.33 -3.23 -11.76
C VAL A 159 14.90 -3.24 -13.23
N ASN A 160 14.69 -4.44 -13.77
CA ASN A 160 14.09 -4.63 -15.09
C ASN A 160 12.68 -5.19 -14.94
N LEU A 161 11.69 -4.50 -15.52
CA LEU A 161 10.31 -4.92 -15.55
C LEU A 161 9.87 -5.19 -16.98
N THR A 162 9.17 -6.29 -17.20
CA THR A 162 8.49 -6.55 -18.46
C THR A 162 7.13 -5.84 -18.51
N ARG A 163 6.56 -5.68 -19.71
CA ARG A 163 5.19 -5.18 -19.86
C ARG A 163 4.16 -6.07 -19.15
N GLN A 164 4.34 -7.39 -19.20
CA GLN A 164 3.46 -8.35 -18.53
C GLN A 164 3.52 -8.20 -17.00
N GLU A 165 4.69 -7.92 -16.44
CA GLU A 165 4.85 -7.67 -15.00
C GLU A 165 4.18 -6.36 -14.57
N MET A 166 4.27 -5.32 -15.40
CA MET A 166 3.54 -4.07 -15.17
C MET A 166 2.02 -4.28 -15.18
N GLU A 167 1.49 -5.00 -16.18
CA GLU A 167 0.06 -5.34 -16.27
C GLU A 167 -0.41 -6.23 -15.11
N ALA A 168 0.44 -7.16 -14.65
CA ALA A 168 0.16 -7.98 -13.48
C ALA A 168 0.14 -7.14 -12.20
N ALA A 169 1.11 -6.23 -12.03
CA ALA A 169 1.19 -5.33 -10.88
C ALA A 169 0.00 -4.36 -10.83
N GLU A 170 -0.41 -3.79 -11.97
CA GLU A 170 -1.57 -2.91 -12.04
C GLU A 170 -2.85 -3.61 -11.59
N ARG A 171 -3.12 -4.80 -12.14
CA ARG A 171 -4.29 -5.62 -11.77
C ARG A 171 -4.24 -6.05 -10.32
N HIS A 172 -3.07 -6.42 -9.80
CA HIS A 172 -2.90 -6.88 -8.43
C HIS A 172 -3.04 -5.76 -7.41
N ALA A 173 -2.43 -4.60 -7.68
CA ALA A 173 -2.48 -3.43 -6.81
C ALA A 173 -3.91 -2.87 -6.70
N GLY A 174 -4.62 -2.81 -7.83
CA GLY A 174 -5.99 -2.33 -7.90
C GLY A 174 -6.15 -0.90 -7.37
N PHE A 175 -5.12 -0.06 -7.50
CA PHE A 175 -5.10 1.28 -6.89
C PHE A 175 -6.30 2.13 -7.32
N LYS A 176 -6.89 2.80 -6.34
CA LYS A 176 -7.97 3.76 -6.52
C LYS A 176 -7.43 5.18 -6.42
N GLY A 177 -8.27 6.18 -6.72
CA GLY A 177 -7.90 7.59 -6.67
C GLY A 177 -8.04 8.29 -8.01
N ASN A 178 -7.97 9.62 -7.96
CA ASN A 178 -8.35 10.50 -9.07
C ASN A 178 -7.16 11.15 -9.79
N ASP A 179 -5.92 11.04 -9.27
CA ASP A 179 -4.73 11.55 -9.96
C ASP A 179 -4.13 10.43 -10.85
N PRO A 180 -4.27 10.52 -12.19
CA PRO A 180 -3.77 9.49 -13.09
C PRO A 180 -2.23 9.40 -13.09
N VAL A 181 -1.53 10.51 -12.86
CA VAL A 181 -0.06 10.52 -12.81
C VAL A 181 0.41 9.78 -11.57
N MET A 182 -0.17 10.09 -10.41
CA MET A 182 0.16 9.38 -9.17
C MET A 182 -0.13 7.88 -9.27
N LYS A 183 -1.29 7.48 -9.82
CA LYS A 183 -1.61 6.07 -10.00
C LYS A 183 -0.61 5.35 -10.89
N LYS A 184 -0.25 5.93 -12.04
CA LYS A 184 0.75 5.36 -12.96
C LYS A 184 2.10 5.18 -12.25
N THR A 185 2.58 6.23 -11.59
CA THR A 185 3.82 6.19 -10.83
C THR A 185 3.78 5.17 -9.70
N ALA A 186 2.64 5.06 -8.99
CA ALA A 186 2.46 4.10 -7.92
C ALA A 186 2.47 2.65 -8.43
N VAL A 187 1.84 2.36 -9.57
CA VAL A 187 1.89 1.02 -10.20
C VAL A 187 3.33 0.65 -10.55
N LEU A 188 4.09 1.57 -11.16
CA LEU A 188 5.50 1.32 -11.46
C LEU A 188 6.31 1.04 -10.20
N ALA A 189 6.16 1.85 -9.15
CA ALA A 189 6.85 1.64 -7.88
C ALA A 189 6.44 0.33 -7.18
N TYR A 190 5.16 -0.05 -7.25
CA TYR A 190 4.66 -1.32 -6.72
C TYR A 190 5.26 -2.52 -7.47
N ALA A 191 5.31 -2.46 -8.80
CA ALA A 191 5.97 -3.47 -9.64
C ALA A 191 7.48 -3.57 -9.33
N THR A 192 8.15 -2.44 -9.14
CA THR A 192 9.56 -2.38 -8.72
C THR A 192 9.77 -3.09 -7.38
N SER A 193 8.92 -2.80 -6.37
CA SER A 193 8.99 -3.45 -5.07
C SER A 193 8.82 -4.97 -5.18
N ALA A 194 7.83 -5.42 -5.97
CA ALA A 194 7.56 -6.83 -6.19
C ALA A 194 8.72 -7.54 -6.91
N LYS A 195 9.35 -6.88 -7.90
CA LYS A 195 10.51 -7.43 -8.59
C LYS A 195 11.70 -7.61 -7.64
N LYS A 196 11.97 -6.64 -6.77
CA LYS A 196 13.01 -6.74 -5.74
C LYS A 196 12.70 -7.86 -4.73
N ALA A 197 11.44 -8.04 -4.35
CA ALA A 197 11.02 -9.16 -3.52
C ALA A 197 11.26 -10.52 -4.21
N GLN A 198 10.92 -10.62 -5.51
CA GLN A 198 11.15 -11.81 -6.34
C GLN A 198 12.65 -12.16 -6.41
N GLU A 199 13.49 -11.18 -6.72
CA GLU A 199 14.95 -11.33 -6.84
C GLU A 199 15.60 -11.76 -5.52
N ALA A 200 15.07 -11.25 -4.40
CA ALA A 200 15.49 -11.65 -3.06
C ALA A 200 14.92 -13.01 -2.61
N ASN A 201 14.14 -13.70 -3.45
CA ASN A 201 13.43 -14.94 -3.11
C ASN A 201 12.52 -14.80 -1.87
N HIS A 202 11.94 -13.63 -1.66
CA HIS A 202 11.08 -13.37 -0.51
C HIS A 202 9.86 -14.30 -0.55
N GLU A 203 9.58 -15.01 0.55
CA GLU A 203 8.52 -16.03 0.63
C GLU A 203 8.61 -17.12 -0.46
N ASN A 204 9.83 -17.50 -0.88
CA ASN A 204 10.07 -18.47 -1.95
C ASN A 204 9.47 -18.05 -3.30
N SER A 205 9.56 -16.76 -3.64
CA SER A 205 9.04 -16.17 -4.89
C SER A 205 10.07 -16.12 -6.02
N LYS A 206 11.25 -16.74 -5.89
CA LYS A 206 12.26 -16.74 -6.96
C LYS A 206 11.64 -17.28 -8.25
N TYR A 207 11.77 -16.49 -9.31
CA TYR A 207 11.20 -16.76 -10.64
C TYR A 207 9.67 -16.71 -10.74
N ASP A 208 8.95 -16.31 -9.68
CA ASP A 208 7.48 -16.18 -9.67
C ASP A 208 7.07 -14.77 -9.23
N PHE A 209 6.77 -13.93 -10.22
CA PHE A 209 6.40 -12.54 -9.97
C PHE A 209 5.02 -12.41 -9.33
N SER A 210 4.08 -13.31 -9.65
CA SER A 210 2.75 -13.31 -9.04
C SER A 210 2.85 -13.60 -7.54
N LYS A 211 3.67 -14.57 -7.17
CA LYS A 211 3.94 -14.87 -5.77
C LYS A 211 4.66 -13.73 -5.05
N ALA A 212 5.56 -13.03 -5.74
CA ALA A 212 6.20 -11.84 -5.19
C ALA A 212 5.19 -10.72 -4.91
N LEU A 213 4.24 -10.48 -5.84
CA LEU A 213 3.13 -9.55 -5.63
C LEU A 213 2.27 -9.94 -4.42
N ASP A 214 1.94 -11.22 -4.27
CA ASP A 214 1.20 -11.72 -3.10
C ASP A 214 1.97 -11.50 -1.80
N SER A 215 3.30 -11.66 -1.81
CA SER A 215 4.14 -11.43 -0.64
C SER A 215 4.14 -9.98 -0.15
N LEU A 216 3.91 -9.00 -1.04
CA LEU A 216 3.72 -7.59 -0.64
C LEU A 216 2.40 -7.38 0.10
N GLY A 217 1.41 -8.24 -0.12
CA GLY A 217 0.09 -8.20 0.51
C GLY A 217 0.02 -8.85 1.89
N ASN A 218 1.07 -9.53 2.35
CA ASN A 218 1.05 -10.34 3.58
C ASN A 218 1.50 -9.60 4.85
N GLY A 219 1.34 -8.27 4.88
CA GLY A 219 1.77 -7.43 6.00
C GLY A 219 3.28 -7.30 6.05
N GLU A 220 3.88 -6.84 4.95
CA GLU A 220 5.28 -6.47 4.88
C GLU A 220 5.65 -5.43 5.96
N HIS A 221 6.86 -5.53 6.52
CA HIS A 221 7.37 -4.49 7.42
C HIS A 221 7.69 -3.21 6.63
N THR A 222 7.26 -2.05 7.14
CA THR A 222 7.49 -0.74 6.50
C THR A 222 8.94 -0.47 6.10
N LYS A 223 9.91 -0.95 6.88
CA LYS A 223 11.34 -0.80 6.55
C LYS A 223 11.69 -1.51 5.24
N ASP A 224 11.18 -2.73 5.05
CA ASP A 224 11.45 -3.54 3.87
C ASP A 224 10.84 -2.90 2.61
N ALA A 225 9.66 -2.29 2.75
CA ALA A 225 9.02 -1.56 1.66
C ALA A 225 9.90 -0.42 1.13
N PHE A 226 10.49 0.39 2.02
CA PHE A 226 11.43 1.43 1.63
C PHE A 226 12.71 0.85 1.00
N ILE A 227 13.27 -0.22 1.56
CA ILE A 227 14.48 -0.85 1.02
C ILE A 227 14.24 -1.38 -0.39
N ARG A 228 13.10 -2.03 -0.65
CA ARG A 228 12.72 -2.53 -2.00
C ARG A 228 12.51 -1.39 -3.00
N LEU A 229 12.11 -0.21 -2.52
CA LEU A 229 12.03 1.00 -3.33
C LEU A 229 13.36 1.75 -3.45
N GLY A 230 14.46 1.19 -2.93
CA GLY A 230 15.82 1.72 -3.04
C GLY A 230 16.07 2.93 -2.14
N MET A 231 15.46 2.94 -0.97
CA MET A 231 15.55 4.03 0.01
C MET A 231 16.41 3.67 1.24
N LYS A 232 17.23 2.62 1.17
CA LYS A 232 18.01 2.11 2.33
C LYS A 232 18.89 3.19 2.99
N ASP A 233 19.48 4.09 2.20
CA ASP A 233 20.38 5.16 2.66
C ASP A 233 19.63 6.46 3.01
N HIS A 234 18.29 6.42 2.94
CA HIS A 234 17.40 7.56 3.10
C HIS A 234 16.30 7.29 4.14
N ILE A 235 16.48 6.26 4.96
CA ILE A 235 15.55 5.94 6.04
C ILE A 235 16.27 5.80 7.36
N ARG A 236 15.54 6.06 8.45
CA ARG A 236 16.00 5.72 9.79
C ARG A 236 14.85 5.38 10.71
N GLN A 237 15.15 4.64 11.78
CA GLN A 237 14.21 4.47 12.87
C GLN A 237 13.86 5.83 13.48
N GLY A 238 12.58 6.02 13.79
CA GLY A 238 12.08 7.24 14.41
C GLY A 238 11.14 6.98 15.57
N THR A 239 10.47 8.05 15.98
CA THR A 239 9.49 8.06 17.06
C THR A 239 8.20 8.75 16.62
N VAL A 240 7.11 8.51 17.36
CA VAL A 240 5.87 9.26 17.15
C VAL A 240 6.08 10.77 17.34
N SER A 241 6.96 11.18 18.25
CA SER A 241 7.28 12.60 18.48
C SER A 241 7.89 13.23 17.22
N ASP A 242 8.78 12.53 16.52
CA ASP A 242 9.32 13.01 15.24
C ASP A 242 8.20 13.32 14.24
N LEU A 243 7.25 12.40 14.11
CA LEU A 243 6.10 12.55 13.21
C LEU A 243 5.19 13.70 13.67
N GLN A 244 4.94 13.83 14.98
CA GLN A 244 4.14 14.93 15.56
C GLN A 244 4.77 16.31 15.29
N ASN A 245 6.10 16.36 15.25
CA ASN A 245 6.90 17.54 14.91
C ASN A 245 7.01 17.76 13.39
N GLY A 246 6.22 17.04 12.58
CA GLY A 246 6.09 17.28 11.15
C GLY A 246 7.09 16.53 10.27
N ARG A 247 7.93 15.66 10.85
CA ARG A 247 8.84 14.84 10.04
C ARG A 247 8.04 13.82 9.23
N LEU A 248 8.45 13.64 7.98
CA LEU A 248 7.83 12.70 7.06
C LEU A 248 8.26 11.27 7.38
N GLY A 249 7.29 10.36 7.43
CA GLY A 249 7.57 8.94 7.66
C GLY A 249 6.31 8.10 7.63
N ILE A 250 6.43 6.89 8.15
CA ILE A 250 5.36 5.91 8.25
C ILE A 250 5.31 5.41 9.68
N ILE A 251 4.08 5.25 10.18
CA ILE A 251 3.79 4.60 11.45
C ILE A 251 3.03 3.30 11.19
N GLU A 252 3.38 2.25 11.93
CA GLU A 252 2.63 1.00 12.00
C GLU A 252 2.04 0.84 13.41
N LYS A 253 0.72 0.73 13.48
CA LYS A 253 -0.03 0.48 14.72
C LYS A 253 -1.38 -0.16 14.42
N ASP A 254 -1.97 -0.83 15.40
CA ASP A 254 -3.36 -1.27 15.40
C ASP A 254 -4.29 -0.03 15.29
N VAL A 255 -5.28 -0.12 14.40
CA VAL A 255 -6.21 1.01 14.12
C VAL A 255 -7.66 0.71 14.49
N ALA A 256 -8.02 -0.57 14.67
CA ALA A 256 -9.36 -1.04 15.02
C ALA A 256 -9.33 -2.10 16.15
N GLY A 257 -8.27 -2.11 16.97
CA GLY A 257 -8.06 -3.06 18.06
C GLY A 257 -6.97 -4.10 17.78
N PRO A 258 -6.74 -5.05 18.69
CA PRO A 258 -5.66 -6.03 18.56
C PRO A 258 -5.68 -6.81 17.24
N GLY A 259 -4.54 -6.86 16.54
CA GLY A 259 -4.38 -7.65 15.31
C GLY A 259 -4.84 -6.91 14.04
N THR A 260 -5.00 -5.59 14.13
CA THR A 260 -5.47 -4.74 13.02
C THR A 260 -4.39 -3.77 12.54
N ALA A 261 -3.12 -4.12 12.75
CA ALA A 261 -1.99 -3.28 12.41
C ALA A 261 -2.08 -2.76 10.96
N HIS A 262 -1.90 -1.46 10.81
CA HIS A 262 -1.93 -0.76 9.52
C HIS A 262 -0.72 0.17 9.42
N SER A 263 -0.03 0.12 8.29
CA SER A 263 1.07 1.03 7.97
C SER A 263 0.52 2.26 7.27
N MET A 264 0.69 3.43 7.88
CA MET A 264 0.13 4.71 7.44
C MET A 264 1.25 5.72 7.21
N VAL A 265 1.27 6.36 6.04
CA VAL A 265 2.12 7.54 5.84
C VAL A 265 1.65 8.68 6.75
N VAL A 266 2.60 9.43 7.28
CA VAL A 266 2.34 10.61 8.10
C VAL A 266 3.03 11.82 7.47
N VAL A 267 2.22 12.80 7.07
CA VAL A 267 2.67 14.04 6.41
C VAL A 267 2.26 15.21 7.29
N GLY A 268 3.21 16.06 7.68
CA GLY A 268 2.92 17.22 8.55
C GLY A 268 2.27 16.85 9.89
N GLY A 269 2.53 15.63 10.38
CA GLY A 269 1.91 15.09 11.59
C GLY A 269 0.47 14.58 11.43
N VAL A 270 -0.04 14.43 10.21
CA VAL A 270 -1.38 13.88 9.91
C VAL A 270 -1.25 12.49 9.29
N GLU A 271 -1.99 11.51 9.81
CA GLU A 271 -2.00 10.14 9.30
C GLU A 271 -2.85 10.00 8.03
N ASP A 272 -2.41 9.19 7.08
CA ASP A 272 -3.24 8.70 5.97
C ASP A 272 -4.08 7.50 6.42
N HIS A 273 -5.40 7.61 6.29
CA HIS A 273 -6.35 6.55 6.63
C HIS A 273 -7.04 6.09 5.35
N TRP A 274 -6.50 5.04 4.71
CA TRP A 274 -7.04 4.44 3.48
C TRP A 274 -7.34 5.45 2.35
N GLY A 275 -6.46 6.44 2.16
CA GLY A 275 -6.61 7.47 1.14
C GLY A 275 -7.38 8.71 1.57
N SER A 276 -7.71 8.83 2.85
CA SER A 276 -8.29 10.04 3.45
C SER A 276 -7.35 10.63 4.48
N LYS A 277 -7.40 11.95 4.66
CA LYS A 277 -6.72 12.60 5.78
C LYS A 277 -7.36 12.15 7.09
N GLY A 278 -6.57 11.54 7.95
CA GLY A 278 -6.96 11.17 9.30
C GLY A 278 -6.73 12.31 10.31
N GLY A 279 -6.56 11.92 11.57
CA GLY A 279 -6.21 12.84 12.65
C GLY A 279 -4.71 13.12 12.75
N ARG A 280 -4.35 13.93 13.75
CA ARG A 280 -2.95 14.06 14.16
C ARG A 280 -2.41 12.70 14.61
N VAL A 281 -1.16 12.41 14.27
CA VAL A 281 -0.50 11.16 14.61
C VAL A 281 -0.44 10.97 16.13
N GLN A 282 -0.82 9.78 16.56
CA GLN A 282 -0.85 9.38 17.97
C GLN A 282 -0.09 8.07 18.17
N ARG A 283 0.40 7.88 19.41
CA ARG A 283 0.99 6.62 19.82
C ARG A 283 -0.03 5.49 19.72
N GLY A 284 0.46 4.26 19.65
CA GLY A 284 -0.37 3.08 19.58
C GLY A 284 0.44 1.83 19.91
N THR A 285 -0.16 0.68 19.69
CA THR A 285 0.50 -0.61 19.82
C THR A 285 0.25 -1.40 18.55
N MET A 286 1.06 -2.40 18.29
CA MET A 286 0.75 -3.44 17.32
C MET A 286 0.53 -4.74 18.08
N THR A 287 -0.47 -5.53 17.69
CA THR A 287 -0.70 -6.84 18.29
C THR A 287 -0.58 -7.93 17.25
N GLY A 288 0.14 -9.01 17.56
CA GLY A 288 0.30 -10.16 16.67
C GLY A 288 0.59 -11.41 17.48
N ASN A 289 -0.08 -12.53 17.16
CA ASN A 289 0.08 -13.82 17.83
C ASN A 289 -0.05 -13.75 19.38
N GLY A 290 -0.95 -12.90 19.88
CA GLY A 290 -1.16 -12.71 21.31
C GLY A 290 -0.09 -11.85 22.02
N VAL A 291 0.87 -11.30 21.28
CA VAL A 291 1.94 -10.42 21.80
C VAL A 291 1.65 -8.98 21.41
N VAL A 292 1.84 -8.06 22.35
CA VAL A 292 1.72 -6.61 22.14
C VAL A 292 3.11 -6.00 21.98
N PHE A 293 3.28 -5.26 20.89
CA PHE A 293 4.49 -4.51 20.54
C PHE A 293 4.18 -3.01 20.56
N LYS A 294 5.22 -2.19 20.74
CA LYS A 294 5.10 -0.74 20.52
C LYS A 294 4.87 -0.45 19.04
N GLU A 295 4.31 0.72 18.77
CA GLU A 295 4.24 1.26 17.42
C GLU A 295 5.63 1.27 16.75
N ASN A 296 5.68 0.98 15.46
CA ASN A 296 6.90 1.07 14.68
C ASN A 296 6.89 2.34 13.84
N VAL A 297 7.98 3.09 13.82
CA VAL A 297 8.10 4.35 13.08
C VAL A 297 9.38 4.34 12.26
N ILE A 298 9.22 4.48 10.94
CA ILE A 298 10.33 4.65 10.00
C ILE A 298 10.19 6.02 9.35
N LEU A 299 11.26 6.81 9.43
CA LEU A 299 11.30 8.17 8.87
C LEU A 299 12.03 8.14 7.55
N LEU A 300 11.51 8.90 6.59
CA LEU A 300 12.20 9.19 5.34
C LEU A 300 13.08 10.43 5.59
N THR A 301 14.39 10.32 5.41
CA THR A 301 15.40 11.33 5.79
C THR A 301 15.89 12.14 4.62
#